data_AF-A0A382R567-F1
#
_entry.id   AF-A0A382R567-F1
#
_cell.length_a   1.000
_cell.length_b   1.000
_cell.length_c   1.000
_cell.angle_alpha   90.00
_cell.angle_beta   90.00
_cell.angle_gamma   90.00
#
_symmetry.space_group_name_H-M   'P 1'
#
loop_
_entity.id
_entity.type
_entity.pdbx_description
1 polymer ?
#
loop_
_entity_poly.entity_id
_entity_poly.type
_entity_poly.pdbx_seq_one_letter_code
_entity_poly.pdbx_strand_id
1 'polypeptide(L)'
;EEFQSFRVTARMTTSVSLYSKMYVHEHVGSFIQNKLKKNVNLNHPDITCYIDTIKEGTFIYMDKIKGMGGMPVGTGGKGVVLLSGGIDSPVAAFYMIKRGMVAIYVHFHSLPHVSPASIEKVKHLVKILSKYQKRPKLFMVPFSEIQEEILEKNSDKYRLLLYRRMMLRIANKIAVNERAKAVITGEALGQVASQTVENLGAVDSVSKLPVFRPLIGLDKQEIINTGKKINTYSISIRPHEDCCTLFLPQKPATKSTPDKLDIEENKMDIQTIVNRAIDNSEFFYFK
;
A
#
# COMPACT_ATOMS: atom_id res chain seq x y z
N GLU A 1 -13.38 35.15 11.62
CA GLU A 1 -14.12 33.95 12.05
C GLU A 1 -14.83 34.25 13.35
N GLU A 2 -16.04 33.75 13.53
CA GLU A 2 -16.75 33.86 14.81
C GLU A 2 -16.24 32.77 15.76
N PHE A 3 -15.65 33.17 16.89
CA PHE A 3 -15.26 32.28 17.98
C PHE A 3 -15.57 32.95 19.32
N GLN A 4 -15.81 32.16 20.36
CA GLN A 4 -16.17 32.63 21.71
C GLN A 4 -15.08 32.32 22.73
N SER A 5 -14.30 31.26 22.51
CA SER A 5 -13.27 30.80 23.43
C SER A 5 -11.94 30.51 22.74
N PHE A 6 -10.83 30.71 23.47
CA PHE A 6 -9.49 30.41 22.97
C PHE A 6 -8.57 29.83 24.04
N ARG A 7 -7.43 29.29 23.62
CA ARG A 7 -6.28 29.04 24.51
C ARG A 7 -4.97 29.42 23.84
N VAL A 8 -3.94 29.64 24.64
CA VAL A 8 -2.55 29.78 24.18
C VAL A 8 -1.80 28.47 24.46
N THR A 9 -1.05 27.98 23.48
CA THR A 9 -0.19 26.79 23.64
C THR A 9 1.20 27.09 23.10
N ALA A 10 2.09 27.48 24.00
CA ALA A 10 3.50 27.70 23.68
C ALA A 10 4.36 26.42 23.80
N ARG A 11 5.30 26.23 22.85
CA ARG A 11 6.45 25.31 22.92
C ARG A 11 7.73 26.15 22.86
N MET A 12 8.54 26.04 23.91
CA MET A 12 9.73 26.88 24.09
C MET A 12 11.00 26.04 23.95
N THR A 13 11.94 26.47 23.10
CA THR A 13 13.29 25.90 23.07
C THR A 13 14.12 26.53 24.19
N THR A 14 14.50 25.73 25.19
CA THR A 14 15.12 26.21 26.45
C THR A 14 16.41 27.00 26.25
N SER A 15 17.19 26.70 25.22
CA SER A 15 18.45 27.39 24.93
C SER A 15 18.31 28.80 24.36
N VAL A 16 17.10 29.23 24.00
CA VAL A 16 16.85 30.51 23.29
C VAL A 16 15.76 31.35 23.96
N SER A 17 14.94 30.72 24.80
CA SER A 17 13.74 31.36 25.34
C SER A 17 14.07 32.26 26.53
N LEU A 18 13.81 33.56 26.40
CA LEU A 18 13.95 34.54 27.48
C LEU A 18 12.86 34.42 28.56
N TYR A 19 11.74 33.79 28.23
CA TYR A 19 10.57 33.68 29.08
C TYR A 19 10.17 32.22 29.31
N SER A 20 9.60 31.95 30.49
CA SER A 20 9.03 30.65 30.79
C SER A 20 7.77 30.41 29.95
N LYS A 21 7.46 29.13 29.69
CA LYS A 21 6.24 28.72 28.99
C LYS A 21 4.98 29.28 29.68
N MET A 22 4.95 29.25 31.01
CA MET A 22 3.83 29.75 31.81
C MET A 22 3.64 31.26 31.65
N TYR A 23 4.74 32.03 31.71
CA TYR A 23 4.71 33.47 31.48
C TYR A 23 4.12 33.81 30.10
N VAL A 24 4.54 33.09 29.05
CA VAL A 24 4.01 33.30 27.69
C VAL A 24 2.51 32.98 27.63
N HIS A 25 2.05 31.89 28.26
CA HIS A 25 0.63 31.52 28.26
C HIS A 25 -0.23 32.60 28.92
N GLU A 26 0.19 33.09 30.09
CA GLU A 26 -0.54 34.08 30.87
C GLU A 26 -0.50 35.46 30.21
N HIS A 27 0.68 35.92 29.81
CA HIS A 27 0.85 37.28 29.29
C HIS A 27 0.17 37.44 27.93
N VAL A 28 0.37 36.48 27.02
CA VAL A 28 -0.29 36.51 25.70
C VAL A 28 -1.78 36.23 25.84
N GLY A 29 -2.17 35.29 26.73
CA GLY A 29 -3.58 35.02 27.03
C GLY A 29 -4.32 36.27 27.52
N SER A 30 -3.74 36.97 28.49
CA SER A 30 -4.27 38.23 29.02
C SER A 30 -4.38 39.31 27.95
N PHE A 31 -3.34 39.45 27.10
CA PHE A 31 -3.38 40.40 25.98
C PHE A 31 -4.54 40.12 25.02
N ILE A 32 -4.70 38.86 24.60
CA ILE A 32 -5.78 38.45 23.67
C ILE A 32 -7.15 38.66 24.32
N GLN A 33 -7.32 38.24 25.58
CA GLN A 33 -8.57 38.41 26.32
C GLN A 33 -8.94 39.89 26.45
N ASN A 34 -7.99 40.75 26.80
CA ASN A 34 -8.23 42.18 26.96
C ASN A 34 -8.62 42.87 25.66
N LYS A 35 -7.99 42.46 24.54
CA LYS A 35 -8.20 43.07 23.23
C LYS A 35 -9.48 42.57 22.54
N LEU A 36 -9.77 41.27 22.62
CA LEU A 36 -10.86 40.63 21.87
C LEU A 36 -12.10 40.32 22.73
N LYS A 37 -12.00 40.45 24.06
CA LYS A 37 -13.08 40.15 25.01
C LYS A 37 -13.64 38.72 24.85
N LYS A 38 -12.75 37.77 24.59
CA LYS A 38 -13.06 36.33 24.44
C LYS A 38 -12.64 35.54 25.68
N ASN A 39 -13.30 34.42 25.92
CA ASN A 39 -13.06 33.59 27.11
C ASN A 39 -11.87 32.65 26.92
N VAL A 40 -11.13 32.37 27.99
CA VAL A 40 -10.07 31.34 27.96
C VAL A 40 -10.68 29.99 28.30
N ASN A 41 -10.46 28.98 27.45
CA ASN A 41 -10.88 27.59 27.68
C ASN A 41 -9.71 26.64 27.39
N LEU A 42 -9.12 26.05 28.43
CA LEU A 42 -7.92 25.21 28.28
C LEU A 42 -8.22 23.81 27.72
N ASN A 43 -9.44 23.32 27.91
CA ASN A 43 -9.85 21.96 27.59
C ASN A 43 -10.39 21.85 26.16
N HIS A 44 -11.40 22.66 25.82
CA HIS A 44 -12.11 22.63 24.53
C HIS A 44 -12.27 24.04 23.95
N PRO A 45 -11.17 24.71 23.58
CA PRO A 45 -11.25 26.03 22.96
C PRO A 45 -11.80 25.95 21.52
N ASP A 46 -12.43 27.02 21.06
CA ASP A 46 -12.79 27.16 19.64
C ASP A 46 -11.52 27.36 18.79
N ILE A 47 -10.57 28.15 19.30
CA ILE A 47 -9.28 28.43 18.64
C ILE A 47 -8.11 28.22 19.60
N THR A 48 -7.03 27.60 19.10
CA THR A 48 -5.75 27.57 19.83
C THR A 48 -4.74 28.48 19.14
N CYS A 49 -4.21 29.47 19.86
CA CYS A 49 -3.04 30.23 19.45
C CYS A 49 -1.78 29.44 19.84
N TYR A 50 -1.10 28.86 18.86
CA TYR A 50 0.16 28.16 19.06
C TYR A 50 1.32 29.13 18.92
N ILE A 51 2.30 28.99 19.82
CA ILE A 51 3.51 29.82 19.84
C ILE A 51 4.72 28.90 19.95
N ASP A 52 5.47 28.73 18.88
CA ASP A 52 6.67 27.90 18.86
C ASP A 52 7.91 28.79 18.78
N THR A 53 8.76 28.73 19.80
CA THR A 53 10.05 29.45 19.81
C THR A 53 11.17 28.49 19.44
N ILE A 54 11.87 28.80 18.35
CA ILE A 54 13.07 28.11 17.86
C ILE A 54 14.25 29.09 17.74
N LYS A 55 15.44 28.61 17.36
CA LYS A 55 16.64 29.46 17.26
C LYS A 55 16.46 30.61 16.25
N GLU A 56 15.73 30.33 15.18
CA GLU A 56 15.51 31.23 14.05
C GLU A 56 14.42 32.27 14.33
N GLY A 57 13.67 32.13 15.42
CA GLY A 57 12.62 33.08 15.83
C GLY A 57 11.40 32.42 16.44
N THR A 58 10.31 33.21 16.51
CA THR A 58 9.03 32.80 17.09
C THR A 58 7.96 32.68 16.01
N PHE A 59 7.34 31.51 15.93
CA PHE A 59 6.24 31.23 15.02
C PHE A 59 4.93 31.27 15.77
N ILE A 60 3.97 32.03 15.24
CA ILE A 60 2.61 32.12 15.79
C ILE A 60 1.64 31.62 14.73
N TYR A 61 0.80 30.65 15.10
CA TYR A 61 -0.15 30.03 14.17
C TYR A 61 -1.40 29.58 14.90
N MET A 62 -2.50 29.42 14.15
CA MET A 62 -3.80 28.98 14.68
C MET A 62 -4.16 27.60 14.15
N ASP A 63 -3.83 27.32 12.89
CA ASP A 63 -4.15 26.06 12.24
C ASP A 63 -3.04 25.03 12.40
N LYS A 64 -3.42 23.84 12.85
CA LYS A 64 -2.54 22.67 12.90
C LYS A 64 -3.12 21.54 12.08
N ILE A 65 -2.73 21.48 10.81
CA ILE A 65 -3.19 20.45 9.88
C ILE A 65 -2.45 19.14 10.15
N LYS A 66 -3.18 18.13 10.62
CA LYS A 66 -2.60 16.80 10.85
C LYS A 66 -2.36 16.11 9.51
N GLY A 67 -1.08 15.93 9.17
CA GLY A 67 -0.69 15.09 8.03
C GLY A 67 -1.00 13.61 8.25
N MET A 68 -0.71 12.78 7.25
CA MET A 68 -0.95 11.33 7.32
C MET A 68 -0.09 10.59 8.36
N GLY A 69 0.95 11.24 8.88
CA GLY A 69 1.98 10.62 9.70
C GLY A 69 2.80 9.61 8.89
N GLY A 70 3.43 8.65 9.57
CA GLY A 70 4.27 7.65 8.92
C GLY A 70 5.74 8.05 8.85
N MET A 71 6.46 7.46 7.89
CA MET A 71 7.90 7.66 7.67
C MET A 71 8.14 8.31 6.30
N PRO A 72 9.21 9.10 6.12
CA PRO A 72 9.59 9.61 4.82
C PRO A 72 9.84 8.47 3.80
N VAL A 73 9.24 8.55 2.62
CA VAL A 73 9.43 7.56 1.56
C VAL A 73 10.88 7.52 1.11
N GLY A 74 11.46 6.33 1.07
CA GLY A 74 12.88 6.08 0.82
C GLY A 74 13.62 5.52 2.04
N THR A 75 13.17 5.81 3.26
CA THR A 75 13.87 5.34 4.48
C THR A 75 13.65 3.84 4.75
N GLY A 76 12.56 3.26 4.21
CA GLY A 76 12.20 1.85 4.37
C GLY A 76 12.70 0.94 3.25
N GLY A 77 13.60 1.41 2.39
CA GLY A 77 14.08 0.68 1.23
C GLY A 77 13.03 0.56 0.11
N LYS A 78 13.20 -0.43 -0.78
CA LYS A 78 12.32 -0.70 -1.92
C LYS A 78 11.61 -2.03 -1.75
N GLY A 79 10.36 -2.09 -2.21
CA GLY A 79 9.57 -3.32 -2.25
C GLY A 79 8.77 -3.45 -3.54
N VAL A 80 8.61 -4.69 -4.01
CA VAL A 80 7.78 -5.01 -5.18
C VAL A 80 6.36 -5.30 -4.72
N VAL A 81 5.39 -4.52 -5.17
CA VAL A 81 3.97 -4.67 -4.84
C VAL A 81 3.27 -5.40 -5.97
N LEU A 82 2.65 -6.55 -5.65
CA LEU A 82 1.72 -7.22 -6.55
C LEU A 82 0.41 -6.44 -6.58
N LEU A 83 0.24 -5.63 -7.62
CA LEU A 83 -0.90 -4.73 -7.78
C LEU A 83 -1.94 -5.36 -8.70
N SER A 84 -3.08 -5.73 -8.15
CA SER A 84 -4.27 -6.07 -8.93
C SER A 84 -5.20 -4.87 -9.07
N GLY A 85 -6.22 -5.04 -9.90
CA GLY A 85 -7.30 -4.07 -10.03
C GLY A 85 -8.26 -4.02 -8.83
N GLY A 86 -8.09 -4.91 -7.85
CA GLY A 86 -8.96 -5.01 -6.68
C GLY A 86 -8.81 -3.86 -5.69
N ILE A 87 -9.55 -3.96 -4.58
CA ILE A 87 -9.55 -2.95 -3.50
C ILE A 87 -8.29 -3.08 -2.64
N ASP A 88 -7.79 -4.31 -2.47
CA ASP A 88 -6.90 -4.65 -1.37
C ASP A 88 -5.45 -4.27 -1.69
N SER A 89 -4.92 -4.63 -2.86
CA SER A 89 -3.52 -4.35 -3.21
C SER A 89 -3.13 -2.86 -3.24
N PRO A 90 -3.97 -1.90 -3.70
CA PRO A 90 -3.65 -0.47 -3.56
C PRO A 90 -3.55 -0.02 -2.09
N VAL A 91 -4.39 -0.58 -1.21
CA VAL A 91 -4.37 -0.27 0.22
C VAL A 91 -3.12 -0.85 0.88
N ALA A 92 -2.74 -2.09 0.53
CA ALA A 92 -1.49 -2.69 0.97
C ALA A 92 -0.26 -1.85 0.53
N ALA A 93 -0.25 -1.40 -0.73
CA ALA A 93 0.78 -0.51 -1.23
C ALA A 93 0.89 0.77 -0.39
N PHE A 94 -0.26 1.41 -0.12
CA PHE A 94 -0.31 2.63 0.69
C PHE A 94 0.27 2.43 2.10
N TYR A 95 -0.04 1.33 2.78
CA TYR A 95 0.54 1.04 4.10
C TYR A 95 2.06 0.94 4.07
N MET A 96 2.61 0.33 3.02
CA MET A 96 4.07 0.20 2.88
C MET A 96 4.72 1.53 2.54
N ILE A 97 4.12 2.34 1.66
CA ILE A 97 4.56 3.71 1.37
C ILE A 97 4.54 4.56 2.65
N LYS A 98 3.47 4.45 3.46
CA LYS A 98 3.35 5.14 4.75
C LYS A 98 4.43 4.73 5.76
N ARG A 99 5.00 3.53 5.63
CA ARG A 99 6.15 3.07 6.43
C ARG A 99 7.51 3.40 5.80
N GLY A 100 7.53 4.26 4.79
CA GLY A 100 8.74 4.81 4.18
C GLY A 100 9.31 3.94 3.06
N MET A 101 8.60 2.90 2.62
CA MET A 101 9.05 2.03 1.53
C MET A 101 8.72 2.66 0.17
N VAL A 102 9.66 2.60 -0.77
CA VAL A 102 9.40 2.89 -2.19
C VAL A 102 8.72 1.67 -2.81
N ALA A 103 7.52 1.87 -3.36
CA ALA A 103 6.75 0.79 -3.96
C ALA A 103 6.97 0.74 -5.47
N ILE A 104 7.46 -0.40 -5.95
CA ILE A 104 7.57 -0.76 -7.36
C ILE A 104 6.42 -1.69 -7.69
N TYR A 105 5.58 -1.32 -8.63
CA TYR A 105 4.35 -2.06 -8.91
C TYR A 105 4.58 -3.12 -9.98
N VAL A 106 3.99 -4.29 -9.80
CA VAL A 106 3.92 -5.35 -10.80
C VAL A 106 2.46 -5.73 -10.96
N HIS A 107 1.95 -5.62 -12.17
CA HIS A 107 0.61 -6.05 -12.55
C HIS A 107 0.71 -7.18 -13.58
N PHE A 108 -0.03 -8.26 -13.34
CA PHE A 108 -0.14 -9.38 -14.26
C PHE A 108 -1.43 -9.25 -15.07
N HIS A 109 -1.32 -9.36 -16.39
CA HIS A 109 -2.47 -9.32 -17.29
C HIS A 109 -2.47 -10.54 -18.23
N SER A 110 -3.65 -10.91 -18.71
CA SER A 110 -3.86 -12.10 -19.55
C SER A 110 -4.20 -11.75 -20.99
N LEU A 111 -3.76 -10.60 -21.50
CA LEU A 111 -3.98 -10.24 -22.91
C LEU A 111 -3.48 -11.37 -23.84
N PRO A 112 -4.22 -11.69 -24.92
CA PRO A 112 -5.45 -11.05 -25.39
C PRO A 112 -6.77 -11.56 -24.75
N HIS A 113 -6.72 -12.50 -23.80
CA HIS A 113 -7.90 -13.17 -23.24
C HIS A 113 -8.79 -12.31 -22.34
N VAL A 114 -8.30 -11.14 -21.91
CA VAL A 114 -9.05 -10.21 -21.06
C VAL A 114 -9.05 -8.81 -21.66
N SER A 115 -10.06 -8.02 -21.33
CA SER A 115 -10.12 -6.62 -21.76
C SER A 115 -8.90 -5.80 -21.29
N PRO A 116 -8.38 -4.86 -22.11
CA PRO A 116 -7.38 -3.86 -21.69
C PRO A 116 -7.84 -2.96 -20.52
N ALA A 117 -9.13 -3.00 -20.16
CA ALA A 117 -9.70 -2.24 -19.05
C ALA A 117 -8.97 -2.49 -17.71
N SER A 118 -8.45 -3.70 -17.47
CA SER A 118 -7.69 -4.03 -16.26
C SER A 118 -6.39 -3.23 -16.16
N ILE A 119 -5.67 -3.09 -17.28
CA ILE A 119 -4.42 -2.32 -17.41
C ILE A 119 -4.68 -0.83 -17.13
N GLU A 120 -5.68 -0.24 -17.80
CA GLU A 120 -6.01 1.18 -17.60
C GLU A 120 -6.47 1.47 -16.17
N LYS A 121 -7.23 0.55 -15.58
CA LYS A 121 -7.63 0.63 -14.18
C LYS A 121 -6.41 0.64 -13.24
N VAL A 122 -5.43 -0.22 -13.48
CA VAL A 122 -4.22 -0.28 -12.65
C VAL A 122 -3.33 0.94 -12.86
N LYS A 123 -3.18 1.45 -14.09
CA LYS A 123 -2.50 2.73 -14.34
C LYS A 123 -3.15 3.88 -13.56
N HIS A 124 -4.49 3.92 -13.50
CA HIS A 124 -5.21 4.90 -12.68
C HIS A 124 -4.93 4.74 -11.18
N LEU A 125 -4.91 3.51 -10.67
CA LEU A 125 -4.55 3.24 -9.26
C LEU A 125 -3.13 3.71 -8.94
N VAL A 126 -2.15 3.43 -9.81
CA VAL A 126 -0.77 3.92 -9.63
C VAL A 126 -0.70 5.45 -9.68
N LYS A 127 -1.45 6.10 -10.57
CA LYS A 127 -1.55 7.58 -10.61
C LYS A 127 -2.14 8.18 -9.34
N ILE A 128 -3.08 7.51 -8.68
CA ILE A 128 -3.57 7.95 -7.37
C ILE A 128 -2.48 7.78 -6.31
N LEU A 129 -1.79 6.64 -6.33
CA LEU A 129 -0.73 6.33 -5.37
C LEU A 129 0.55 7.19 -5.57
N SER A 130 0.77 7.76 -6.76
CA SER A 130 1.89 8.69 -7.01
C SER A 130 1.81 9.98 -6.19
N LYS A 131 0.63 10.28 -5.61
CA LYS A 131 0.50 11.37 -4.62
C LYS A 131 1.27 11.10 -3.32
N TYR A 132 1.58 9.83 -3.03
CA TYR A 132 2.24 9.41 -1.79
C TYR A 132 3.70 9.01 -1.97
N GLN A 133 4.17 8.85 -3.21
CA GLN A 133 5.58 8.56 -3.51
C GLN A 133 6.01 9.17 -4.85
N LYS A 134 7.29 9.52 -4.97
CA LYS A 134 7.82 10.09 -6.21
C LYS A 134 8.21 9.01 -7.21
N ARG A 135 7.96 9.25 -8.50
CA ARG A 135 8.43 8.42 -9.64
C ARG A 135 8.10 6.92 -9.50
N PRO A 136 6.84 6.54 -9.27
CA PRO A 136 6.51 5.13 -9.23
C PRO A 136 6.78 4.47 -10.59
N LYS A 137 7.29 3.23 -10.52
CA LYS A 137 7.52 2.35 -11.67
C LYS A 137 6.49 1.23 -11.64
N LEU A 138 5.91 0.91 -12.78
CA LEU A 138 4.90 -0.14 -12.95
C LEU A 138 5.34 -1.08 -14.06
N PHE A 139 5.46 -2.36 -13.73
CA PHE A 139 5.66 -3.44 -14.68
C PHE A 139 4.31 -4.03 -15.08
N MET A 140 4.09 -4.19 -16.37
CA MET A 140 3.01 -4.96 -16.97
C MET A 140 3.59 -6.28 -17.44
N VAL A 141 3.19 -7.37 -16.79
CA VAL A 141 3.72 -8.70 -17.06
C VAL A 141 2.65 -9.52 -17.76
N PRO A 142 2.88 -9.99 -19.00
CA PRO A 142 1.98 -10.95 -19.64
C PRO A 142 2.00 -12.27 -18.88
N PHE A 143 0.81 -12.80 -18.59
CA PHE A 143 0.63 -14.00 -17.77
C PHE A 143 -0.21 -15.08 -18.46
N SER A 144 -0.76 -14.81 -19.66
CA SER A 144 -1.61 -15.72 -20.42
C SER A 144 -0.95 -17.08 -20.68
N GLU A 145 0.29 -17.08 -21.15
CA GLU A 145 1.05 -18.32 -21.44
C GLU A 145 1.23 -19.20 -20.19
N ILE A 146 1.56 -18.59 -19.05
CA ILE A 146 1.65 -19.29 -17.76
C ILE A 146 0.31 -19.92 -17.39
N GLN A 147 -0.79 -19.22 -17.67
CA GLN A 147 -2.12 -19.71 -17.34
C GLN A 147 -2.53 -20.90 -18.19
N GLU A 148 -2.26 -20.84 -19.50
CA GLU A 148 -2.51 -21.91 -20.46
C GLU A 148 -1.71 -23.17 -20.09
N GLU A 149 -0.43 -23.02 -19.77
CA GLU A 149 0.41 -24.17 -19.42
C GLU A 149 -0.04 -24.85 -18.12
N ILE A 150 -0.42 -24.07 -17.10
CA ILE A 150 -0.98 -24.61 -15.86
C ILE A 150 -2.36 -25.23 -16.11
N LEU A 151 -3.16 -24.67 -17.02
CA LEU A 151 -4.47 -25.21 -17.37
C LEU A 151 -4.34 -26.59 -18.03
N GLU A 152 -3.35 -26.76 -18.91
CA GLU A 152 -3.09 -28.00 -19.64
C GLU A 152 -2.45 -29.09 -18.77
N LYS A 153 -1.45 -28.72 -17.96
CA LYS A 153 -0.56 -29.71 -17.31
C LYS A 153 -0.88 -30.00 -15.84
N ASN A 154 -1.64 -29.14 -15.17
CA ASN A 154 -1.82 -29.22 -13.72
C ASN A 154 -3.25 -29.53 -13.28
N SER A 155 -3.35 -30.04 -12.05
CA SER A 155 -4.64 -30.30 -11.44
C SER A 155 -5.42 -28.99 -11.19
N ASP A 156 -6.67 -28.96 -11.64
CA ASP A 156 -7.61 -27.83 -11.50
C ASP A 156 -7.58 -27.23 -10.08
N LYS A 157 -7.69 -28.05 -9.04
CA LYS A 157 -7.78 -27.60 -7.65
C LYS A 157 -6.59 -26.76 -7.16
N TYR A 158 -5.40 -26.93 -7.75
CA TYR A 158 -4.17 -26.22 -7.34
C TYR A 158 -3.87 -24.99 -8.21
N ARG A 159 -4.60 -24.79 -9.31
CA ARG A 159 -4.35 -23.75 -10.31
C ARG A 159 -4.11 -22.36 -9.71
N LEU A 160 -4.98 -21.92 -8.79
CA LEU A 160 -4.85 -20.60 -8.16
C LEU A 160 -3.58 -20.46 -7.29
N LEU A 161 -3.14 -21.55 -6.65
CA LEU A 161 -1.90 -21.54 -5.85
C LEU A 161 -0.67 -21.52 -6.76
N LEU A 162 -0.71 -22.26 -7.87
CA LEU A 162 0.34 -22.24 -8.89
C LEU A 162 0.46 -20.86 -9.55
N TYR A 163 -0.66 -20.20 -9.87
CA TYR A 163 -0.66 -18.80 -10.34
C TYR A 163 0.07 -17.89 -9.36
N ARG A 164 -0.26 -17.95 -8.07
CA ARG A 164 0.39 -17.12 -7.05
C ARG A 164 1.88 -17.42 -6.92
N ARG A 165 2.30 -18.68 -6.99
CA ARG A 165 3.71 -19.07 -6.95
C ARG A 165 4.48 -18.53 -8.16
N MET A 166 3.92 -18.62 -9.36
CA MET A 166 4.52 -18.04 -10.56
C MET A 166 4.64 -16.51 -10.47
N MET A 167 3.57 -15.84 -10.02
CA MET A 167 3.60 -14.39 -9.77
C MET A 167 4.68 -14.00 -8.77
N LEU A 168 4.84 -14.78 -7.69
CA LEU A 168 5.84 -14.54 -6.66
C LEU A 168 7.26 -14.77 -7.17
N ARG A 169 7.50 -15.80 -7.99
CA ARG A 169 8.79 -16.05 -8.65
C ARG A 169 9.18 -14.90 -9.58
N ILE A 170 8.23 -14.43 -10.40
CA ILE A 170 8.43 -13.28 -11.29
C ILE A 170 8.75 -12.03 -10.47
N ALA A 171 7.95 -11.74 -9.43
CA ALA A 171 8.17 -10.60 -8.56
C ALA A 171 9.50 -10.64 -7.83
N ASN A 172 9.97 -11.82 -7.40
CA ASN A 172 11.31 -11.98 -6.82
C ASN A 172 12.42 -11.63 -7.81
N LYS A 173 12.32 -12.05 -9.08
CA LYS A 173 13.32 -11.69 -10.11
C LYS A 173 13.29 -10.18 -10.40
N ILE A 174 12.11 -9.58 -10.54
CA ILE A 174 11.96 -8.12 -10.71
C ILE A 174 12.55 -7.40 -9.48
N ALA A 175 12.29 -7.89 -8.27
CA ALA A 175 12.83 -7.33 -7.04
C ALA A 175 14.36 -7.33 -7.02
N VAL A 176 15.01 -8.41 -7.45
CA VAL A 176 16.48 -8.47 -7.56
C VAL A 176 17.00 -7.39 -8.52
N ASN A 177 16.42 -7.29 -9.72
CA ASN A 177 16.83 -6.31 -10.74
C ASN A 177 16.65 -4.87 -10.25
N GLU A 178 15.58 -4.60 -9.50
CA GLU A 178 15.26 -3.28 -8.96
C GLU A 178 15.93 -2.98 -7.60
N ARG A 179 16.69 -3.93 -7.07
CA ARG A 179 17.32 -3.91 -5.73
C ARG A 179 16.30 -3.74 -4.60
N ALA A 180 15.09 -4.27 -4.80
CA ALA A 180 14.05 -4.36 -3.78
C ALA A 180 14.34 -5.49 -2.79
N LYS A 181 13.84 -5.34 -1.56
CA LYS A 181 14.15 -6.22 -0.42
C LYS A 181 12.94 -6.99 0.11
N ALA A 182 11.77 -6.79 -0.47
CA ALA A 182 10.54 -7.47 -0.10
C ALA A 182 9.58 -7.54 -1.28
N VAL A 183 8.67 -8.52 -1.24
CA VAL A 183 7.46 -8.58 -2.07
C VAL A 183 6.25 -8.25 -1.18
N ILE A 184 5.27 -7.52 -1.70
CA ILE A 184 4.12 -7.02 -0.95
C ILE A 184 2.86 -7.51 -1.66
N THR A 185 1.93 -8.08 -0.89
CA THR A 185 0.63 -8.53 -1.39
C THR A 185 -0.50 -7.85 -0.62
N GLY A 186 -1.67 -7.77 -1.26
CA GLY A 186 -2.92 -7.34 -0.63
C GLY A 186 -3.71 -8.50 0.00
N GLU A 187 -3.06 -9.59 0.39
CA GLU A 187 -3.74 -10.75 0.97
C GLU A 187 -4.18 -10.48 2.42
N ALA A 188 -5.37 -10.97 2.78
CA ALA A 188 -5.97 -10.90 4.10
C ALA A 188 -6.39 -12.30 4.57
N LEU A 189 -6.12 -12.64 5.83
CA LEU A 189 -6.29 -14.01 6.29
C LEU A 189 -7.77 -14.43 6.27
N GLY A 190 -8.07 -15.58 5.67
CA GLY A 190 -9.43 -16.14 5.66
C GLY A 190 -10.42 -15.46 4.73
N GLN A 191 -10.01 -14.49 3.91
CA GLN A 191 -10.91 -13.79 2.98
C GLN A 191 -11.33 -14.66 1.78
N VAL A 192 -10.42 -15.51 1.28
CA VAL A 192 -10.68 -16.44 0.16
C VAL A 192 -9.95 -17.77 0.37
N ALA A 193 -10.37 -18.82 -0.34
CA ALA A 193 -9.80 -20.17 -0.21
C ALA A 193 -8.28 -20.23 -0.35
N SER A 194 -7.68 -19.39 -1.20
CA SER A 194 -6.22 -19.34 -1.39
C SER A 194 -5.47 -18.61 -0.27
N GLN A 195 -6.16 -18.01 0.70
CA GLN A 195 -5.59 -17.18 1.78
C GLN A 195 -5.82 -17.81 3.16
N THR A 196 -5.75 -19.15 3.24
CA THR A 196 -5.61 -19.89 4.50
C THR A 196 -4.15 -19.91 4.93
N VAL A 197 -3.87 -20.15 6.22
CA VAL A 197 -2.49 -20.18 6.74
C VAL A 197 -1.64 -21.21 5.97
N GLU A 198 -2.19 -22.39 5.70
CA GLU A 198 -1.49 -23.44 4.96
C GLU A 198 -1.20 -23.05 3.52
N ASN A 199 -2.17 -22.43 2.83
CA ASN A 199 -1.98 -22.01 1.44
C ASN A 199 -1.01 -20.82 1.33
N LEU A 200 -1.03 -19.88 2.27
CA LEU A 200 -0.06 -18.78 2.31
C LEU A 200 1.35 -19.33 2.50
N GLY A 201 1.56 -20.27 3.43
CA GLY A 201 2.85 -20.92 3.62
C GLY A 201 3.31 -21.72 2.39
N ALA A 202 2.40 -22.44 1.73
CA ALA A 202 2.70 -23.21 0.52
C ALA A 202 3.03 -22.33 -0.69
N VAL A 203 2.45 -21.14 -0.79
CA VAL A 203 2.78 -20.16 -1.82
C VAL A 203 4.11 -19.48 -1.49
N ASP A 204 4.32 -19.07 -0.24
CA ASP A 204 5.51 -18.32 0.19
C ASP A 204 6.82 -19.11 0.08
N SER A 205 6.74 -20.44 0.08
CA SER A 205 7.92 -21.30 0.00
C SER A 205 8.77 -21.09 -1.26
N VAL A 206 8.24 -20.44 -2.30
CA VAL A 206 9.01 -20.08 -3.52
C VAL A 206 9.68 -18.71 -3.46
N SER A 207 9.37 -17.90 -2.45
CA SER A 207 9.92 -16.56 -2.30
C SER A 207 11.27 -16.61 -1.60
N LYS A 208 12.28 -15.96 -2.19
CA LYS A 208 13.58 -15.74 -1.54
C LYS A 208 13.61 -14.47 -0.70
N LEU A 209 12.64 -13.57 -0.92
CA LEU A 209 12.46 -12.32 -0.19
C LEU A 209 11.28 -12.42 0.79
N PRO A 210 11.30 -11.65 1.88
CA PRO A 210 10.14 -11.56 2.77
C PRO A 210 8.89 -11.08 2.01
N VAL A 211 7.77 -11.74 2.28
CA VAL A 211 6.45 -11.38 1.74
C VAL A 211 5.67 -10.61 2.80
N PHE A 212 5.52 -9.31 2.62
CA PHE A 212 4.74 -8.46 3.53
C PHE A 212 3.27 -8.43 3.15
N ARG A 213 2.42 -8.59 4.16
CA ARG A 213 0.96 -8.59 4.05
C ARG A 213 0.35 -7.56 5.00
N PRO A 214 0.34 -6.27 4.62
CA PRO A 214 -0.10 -5.21 5.52
C PRO A 214 -1.56 -5.34 5.97
N LEU A 215 -2.35 -6.15 5.27
CA LEU A 215 -3.79 -6.32 5.49
C LEU A 215 -4.13 -7.63 6.20
N ILE A 216 -3.13 -8.43 6.60
CA ILE A 216 -3.35 -9.82 7.05
C ILE A 216 -4.34 -9.96 8.20
N GLY A 217 -4.39 -8.96 9.09
CA GLY A 217 -5.28 -8.92 10.25
C GLY A 217 -6.38 -7.85 10.18
N LEU A 218 -6.64 -7.27 9.01
CA LEU A 218 -7.73 -6.30 8.82
C LEU A 218 -8.97 -7.00 8.28
N ASP A 219 -10.14 -6.52 8.68
CA ASP A 219 -11.38 -6.91 8.05
C ASP A 219 -11.63 -6.18 6.71
N LYS A 220 -12.62 -6.64 5.95
CA LYS A 220 -12.92 -6.09 4.63
C LYS A 220 -13.38 -4.63 4.70
N GLN A 221 -14.12 -4.26 5.73
CA GLN A 221 -14.66 -2.92 5.88
C GLN A 221 -13.56 -1.91 6.23
N GLU A 222 -12.59 -2.29 7.06
CA GLU A 222 -11.39 -1.49 7.36
C GLU A 222 -10.57 -1.22 6.10
N ILE A 223 -10.39 -2.24 5.26
CA ILE A 223 -9.70 -2.11 3.96
C ILE A 223 -10.48 -1.15 3.04
N ILE A 224 -11.80 -1.31 2.93
CA ILE A 224 -12.67 -0.42 2.14
C ILE A 224 -12.60 1.02 2.63
N ASN A 225 -12.68 1.24 3.94
CA ASN A 225 -12.62 2.56 4.55
C ASN A 225 -11.28 3.25 4.23
N THR A 226 -10.19 2.50 4.29
CA THR A 226 -8.87 3.00 3.89
C THR A 226 -8.82 3.30 2.39
N GLY A 227 -9.34 2.41 1.54
CA GLY A 227 -9.44 2.61 0.09
C GLY A 227 -10.23 3.86 -0.30
N LYS A 228 -11.32 4.17 0.43
CA LYS A 228 -12.09 5.42 0.27
C LYS A 228 -11.24 6.62 0.67
N LYS A 229 -10.59 6.57 1.84
CA LYS A 229 -9.73 7.65 2.35
C LYS A 229 -8.59 8.01 1.41
N ILE A 230 -8.00 7.02 0.72
CA ILE A 230 -6.90 7.24 -0.23
C ILE A 230 -7.38 7.40 -1.69
N ASN A 231 -8.70 7.44 -1.92
CA ASN A 231 -9.35 7.59 -3.22
C ASN A 231 -9.09 6.48 -4.24
N THR A 232 -8.72 5.26 -3.81
CA THR A 232 -8.54 4.11 -4.71
C THR A 232 -9.82 3.31 -4.91
N TYR A 233 -10.74 3.34 -3.94
CA TYR A 233 -11.95 2.51 -3.93
C TYR A 233 -12.82 2.64 -5.19
N SER A 234 -13.13 3.86 -5.62
CA SER A 234 -14.01 4.12 -6.77
C SER A 234 -13.43 3.61 -8.10
N ILE A 235 -12.10 3.51 -8.19
CA ILE A 235 -11.41 2.89 -9.33
C ILE A 235 -11.48 1.37 -9.19
N SER A 236 -11.15 0.83 -8.02
CA SER A 236 -11.08 -0.61 -7.76
C SER A 236 -12.40 -1.35 -7.98
N ILE A 237 -13.55 -0.73 -7.71
CA ILE A 237 -14.88 -1.34 -7.87
C ILE A 237 -15.38 -1.36 -9.32
N ARG A 238 -14.68 -0.72 -10.26
CA ARG A 238 -15.09 -0.74 -11.67
C ARG A 238 -15.07 -2.18 -12.19
N PRO A 239 -16.09 -2.59 -12.99
CA PRO A 239 -16.11 -3.90 -13.61
C PRO A 239 -14.81 -4.17 -14.38
N HIS A 240 -14.24 -5.34 -14.18
CA HIS A 240 -13.06 -5.81 -14.89
C HIS A 240 -12.97 -7.32 -14.77
N GLU A 241 -12.29 -7.92 -15.73
CA GLU A 241 -11.83 -9.30 -15.66
C GLU A 241 -10.47 -9.30 -14.96
N ASP A 242 -10.36 -10.06 -13.87
CA ASP A 242 -9.10 -10.24 -13.16
C ASP A 242 -8.34 -11.43 -13.79
N CYS A 243 -7.03 -11.28 -13.96
CA CYS A 243 -6.13 -12.31 -14.50
C CYS A 243 -6.34 -13.64 -13.75
N CYS A 244 -6.39 -13.60 -12.41
CA CYS A 244 -6.59 -14.79 -11.58
C CYS A 244 -7.99 -15.42 -11.68
N THR A 245 -8.96 -14.75 -12.31
CA THR A 245 -10.36 -15.20 -12.38
C THR A 245 -10.75 -15.83 -13.72
N LEU A 246 -9.91 -15.71 -14.75
CA LEU A 246 -10.21 -16.19 -16.10
C LEU A 246 -10.46 -17.72 -16.15
N PHE A 247 -9.73 -18.48 -15.32
CA PHE A 247 -9.84 -19.94 -15.24
C PHE A 247 -10.04 -20.41 -13.80
N LEU A 248 -11.06 -19.91 -13.10
CA LEU A 248 -11.31 -20.34 -11.73
C LEU A 248 -11.56 -21.85 -11.63
N PRO A 249 -10.91 -22.54 -10.67
CA PRO A 249 -11.18 -23.95 -10.45
C PRO A 249 -12.57 -24.16 -9.86
N GLN A 250 -13.21 -25.28 -10.17
CA GLN A 250 -14.54 -25.59 -9.62
C GLN A 250 -14.47 -25.85 -8.11
N LYS A 251 -13.38 -26.48 -7.65
CA LYS A 251 -13.14 -26.81 -6.24
C LYS A 251 -11.71 -26.44 -5.85
N PRO A 252 -11.44 -25.15 -5.53
CA PRO A 252 -10.11 -24.72 -5.13
C PRO A 252 -9.66 -25.44 -3.85
N ALA A 253 -8.38 -25.81 -3.80
CA ALA A 253 -7.78 -26.37 -2.59
C ALA A 253 -7.76 -25.31 -1.47
N THR A 254 -8.42 -25.61 -0.35
CA THR A 254 -8.40 -24.80 0.87
C THR A 254 -7.18 -25.11 1.77
N LYS A 255 -6.52 -26.24 1.50
CA LYS A 255 -5.30 -26.67 2.19
C LYS A 255 -4.35 -27.36 1.21
N SER A 256 -3.13 -26.86 1.13
CA SER A 256 -2.04 -27.44 0.36
C SER A 256 -0.74 -27.43 1.17
N THR A 257 0.27 -28.13 0.66
CA THR A 257 1.64 -28.13 1.20
C THR A 257 2.61 -27.75 0.09
N PRO A 258 3.80 -27.19 0.42
CA PRO A 258 4.85 -26.92 -0.56
C PRO A 258 5.12 -28.11 -1.49
N ASP A 259 5.33 -29.30 -0.93
CA ASP A 259 5.67 -30.52 -1.69
C ASP A 259 4.61 -30.88 -2.76
N LYS A 260 3.32 -30.70 -2.43
CA LYS A 260 2.23 -30.97 -3.38
C LYS A 260 2.26 -29.99 -4.56
N LEU A 261 2.61 -28.73 -4.30
CA LEU A 261 2.74 -27.72 -5.34
C LEU A 261 4.03 -27.93 -6.15
N ASP A 262 5.12 -28.38 -5.52
CA ASP A 262 6.38 -28.71 -6.20
C ASP A 262 6.18 -29.89 -7.18
N ILE A 263 5.44 -30.93 -6.79
CA ILE A 263 5.09 -32.05 -7.68
C ILE A 263 4.31 -31.58 -8.92
N GLU A 264 3.40 -30.63 -8.74
CA GLU A 264 2.66 -30.03 -9.85
C GLU A 264 3.59 -29.16 -10.72
N GLU A 265 4.44 -28.34 -10.13
CA GLU A 265 5.39 -27.49 -10.86
C GLU A 265 6.41 -28.29 -11.67
N ASN A 266 6.81 -29.50 -11.24
CA ASN A 266 7.74 -30.37 -11.96
C ASN A 266 7.23 -30.83 -13.34
N LYS A 267 5.95 -30.60 -13.66
CA LYS A 267 5.37 -30.89 -14.98
C LYS A 267 5.65 -29.78 -16.00
N MET A 268 6.22 -28.67 -15.57
CA MET A 268 6.42 -27.45 -16.37
C MET A 268 7.89 -27.01 -16.32
N ASP A 269 8.34 -26.30 -17.35
CA ASP A 269 9.64 -25.62 -17.32
C ASP A 269 9.51 -24.22 -16.70
N ILE A 270 9.40 -24.20 -15.37
CA ILE A 270 9.20 -22.98 -14.58
C ILE A 270 10.23 -21.90 -14.90
N GLN A 271 11.50 -22.28 -15.09
CA GLN A 271 12.57 -21.31 -15.28
C GLN A 271 12.42 -20.58 -16.62
N THR A 272 12.18 -21.32 -17.69
CA THR A 272 11.98 -20.77 -19.03
C THR A 272 10.75 -19.89 -19.09
N ILE A 273 9.62 -20.34 -18.56
CA ILE A 273 8.36 -19.60 -18.60
C ILE A 273 8.47 -18.28 -17.82
N VAL A 274 9.06 -18.31 -16.62
CA VAL A 274 9.26 -17.09 -15.81
C VAL A 274 10.19 -16.10 -16.52
N ASN A 275 11.27 -16.57 -17.16
CA ASN A 275 12.17 -15.69 -17.90
C ASN A 275 11.44 -15.01 -19.06
N ARG A 276 10.71 -15.80 -19.87
CA ARG A 276 9.93 -15.29 -21.00
C ARG A 276 8.90 -14.24 -20.59
N ALA A 277 8.20 -14.45 -19.47
CA ALA A 277 7.24 -13.47 -18.95
C ALA A 277 7.90 -12.14 -18.56
N ILE A 278 9.14 -12.18 -18.05
CA ILE A 278 9.90 -10.97 -17.68
C ILE A 278 10.45 -10.27 -18.92
N ASP A 279 10.99 -11.03 -19.88
CA ASP A 279 11.57 -10.48 -21.10
C ASP A 279 10.52 -9.76 -21.95
N ASN A 280 9.28 -10.25 -21.92
CA ASN A 280 8.12 -9.64 -22.57
C ASN A 280 7.38 -8.62 -21.69
N SER A 281 7.93 -8.24 -20.52
CA SER A 281 7.29 -7.26 -19.65
C SER A 281 7.52 -5.83 -20.13
N GLU A 282 6.46 -5.03 -20.08
CA GLU A 282 6.53 -3.59 -20.35
C GLU A 282 6.64 -2.81 -19.04
N PHE A 283 7.24 -1.61 -19.08
CA PHE A 283 7.30 -0.75 -17.90
C PHE A 283 6.87 0.69 -18.17
N PHE A 284 6.22 1.28 -17.17
CA PHE A 284 5.70 2.64 -17.20
C PHE A 284 6.23 3.42 -15.99
N TYR A 285 6.56 4.69 -16.22
CA TYR A 285 6.88 5.64 -15.16
C TYR A 285 5.76 6.66 -15.03
N PHE A 286 5.42 7.03 -13.79
CA PHE A 286 4.47 8.10 -13.53
C PHE A 286 5.18 9.28 -12.87
N LYS A 287 4.60 10.47 -13.06
CA LYS A 287 5.04 11.71 -12.45
C LYS A 287 4.30 11.95 -11.14
#